data_AF-A0A0N1P0K7-F1
#
_entry.id   AF-A0A0N1P0K7-F1
#
_cell.length_a   1.000
_cell.length_b   1.000
_cell.length_c   1.000
_cell.angle_alpha   90.00
_cell.angle_beta   90.00
_cell.angle_gamma   90.00
#
_symmetry.space_group_name_H-M   'P 1'
#
loop_
_entity.id
_entity.type
_entity.pdbx_description
1 polymer ?
#
loop_
_entity_poly.entity_id
_entity_poly.type
_entity_poly.pdbx_seq_one_letter_code
_entity_poly.pdbx_strand_id
1 'polypeptide(L)'
;MASQQKVFNPTLADELIVINSVHGNIAIPTYSDDDHTTVEVRLPQDDHTYHVRFASAYPSECPIITGVDPLHLSTRDDVASELCYFRACLIVHHSPDEGNFYETIAAFDSIRQLYRQLSGDQASTLCQREDPLVQSLQEQLSALADAVQTAMPENKNTLIGQTLQISECSVCLEPLFTRFAAVLPHCSHAFCSACLQTGIKTMLETRSMYNCCGKVVPAKIVERFGNLDPPLMTYYIDLINEKSGKNPVFCHDRYCSTYIPSTCITDKGALCPTCGLLTCPSCRKTMHEGVCVQDMKRLLNMAKRQGWKACPGCKQWVERSAGCKSMTCACGQVFCYNCGKAAPKGTRHVAGDCCLNGELFDTMRPQPR
;
A
#
# COMPACT_ATOMS: atom_id res chain seq x y z
N MET A 1 -38.04 28.90 37.57
CA MET A 1 -37.06 28.35 38.53
C MET A 1 -37.00 26.85 38.30
N ALA A 2 -36.13 26.40 37.40
CA ALA A 2 -35.99 24.98 37.09
C ALA A 2 -35.31 24.30 38.28
N SER A 3 -35.94 23.26 38.82
CA SER A 3 -35.35 22.41 39.87
C SER A 3 -34.03 21.86 39.35
N GLN A 4 -32.91 22.21 39.98
CA GLN A 4 -31.64 21.54 39.72
C GLN A 4 -31.82 20.07 40.08
N GLN A 5 -31.91 19.23 39.06
CA GLN A 5 -31.96 17.78 39.23
C GLN A 5 -30.61 17.38 39.84
N LYS A 6 -30.65 16.73 41.00
CA LYS A 6 -29.44 16.40 41.76
C LYS A 6 -28.65 15.36 40.97
N VAL A 7 -27.50 15.77 40.44
CA VAL A 7 -26.55 14.86 39.80
C VAL A 7 -25.90 14.01 40.89
N PHE A 8 -26.02 12.69 40.80
CA PHE A 8 -25.54 11.79 41.84
C PHE A 8 -24.01 11.71 41.90
N ASN A 9 -23.36 11.74 40.74
CA ASN A 9 -21.90 11.74 40.64
C ASN A 9 -21.35 13.15 40.97
N PRO A 10 -20.57 13.33 42.05
CA PRO A 10 -20.13 14.66 42.50
C PRO A 10 -19.13 15.31 41.54
N THR A 11 -18.25 14.53 40.92
CA THR A 11 -17.26 15.02 39.93
C THR A 11 -17.98 15.59 38.71
N LEU A 12 -18.95 14.85 38.18
CA LEU A 12 -19.77 15.32 37.06
C LEU A 12 -20.59 16.56 37.45
N ALA A 13 -21.12 16.61 38.68
CA ALA A 13 -21.88 17.77 39.15
C ALA A 13 -21.02 19.06 39.14
N ASP A 14 -19.78 18.98 39.63
CA ASP A 14 -18.84 20.09 39.63
C ASP A 14 -18.45 20.51 38.20
N GLU A 15 -18.19 19.54 37.32
CA GLU A 15 -17.88 19.83 35.90
C GLU A 15 -19.03 20.51 35.17
N LEU A 16 -20.27 20.05 35.36
CA LEU A 16 -21.43 20.66 34.72
C LEU A 16 -21.64 22.11 35.19
N ILE A 17 -21.32 22.42 36.45
CA ILE A 17 -21.34 23.80 36.94
C ILE A 17 -20.31 24.65 36.18
N VAL A 18 -19.09 24.15 36.02
CA VAL A 18 -18.02 24.84 35.27
C VAL A 18 -18.43 25.05 33.81
N ILE A 19 -18.84 23.98 33.11
CA ILE A 19 -19.27 24.02 31.70
C ILE A 19 -20.38 25.06 31.51
N ASN A 20 -21.40 25.02 32.36
CA ASN A 20 -22.55 25.92 32.25
C ASN A 20 -22.19 27.36 32.61
N SER A 21 -21.22 27.58 33.50
CA SER A 21 -20.72 28.92 33.84
C SER A 21 -19.92 29.57 32.71
N VAL A 22 -19.17 28.76 31.94
CA VAL A 22 -18.33 29.25 30.83
C VAL A 22 -19.13 29.42 29.55
N HIS A 23 -19.97 28.44 29.21
CA HIS A 23 -20.63 28.37 27.90
C HIS A 23 -22.12 28.74 27.92
N GLY A 24 -22.71 28.99 29.09
CA GLY A 24 -24.09 29.46 29.23
C GLY A 24 -25.15 28.37 29.20
N ASN A 25 -25.21 27.54 30.25
CA ASN A 25 -26.23 26.49 30.44
C ASN A 25 -26.40 25.52 29.25
N ILE A 26 -25.30 25.14 28.61
CA ILE A 26 -25.30 24.24 27.45
C ILE A 26 -25.43 22.76 27.83
N ALA A 27 -25.13 22.38 29.07
CA ALA A 27 -25.09 20.99 29.51
C ALA A 27 -26.07 20.79 30.67
N ILE A 28 -27.26 20.28 30.37
CA ILE A 28 -28.37 20.17 31.32
C ILE A 28 -28.56 18.69 31.68
N PRO A 29 -28.37 18.29 32.95
CA PRO A 29 -28.70 16.94 33.36
C PRO A 29 -30.22 16.74 33.29
N THR A 30 -30.66 15.72 32.56
CA THR A 30 -32.08 15.38 32.38
C THR A 30 -32.49 14.12 33.14
N TYR A 31 -31.51 13.28 33.46
CA TYR A 31 -31.71 12.08 34.26
C TYR A 31 -30.48 11.82 35.12
N SER A 32 -30.66 11.36 36.36
CA SER A 32 -29.57 10.93 37.23
C SER A 32 -30.10 9.93 38.26
N ASP A 33 -29.47 8.76 38.33
CA ASP A 33 -29.68 7.73 39.34
C ASP A 33 -28.32 7.22 39.87
N ASP A 34 -28.35 6.14 40.64
CA ASP A 34 -27.15 5.53 41.23
C ASP A 34 -26.26 4.83 40.18
N ASP A 35 -26.77 4.58 38.96
CA ASP A 35 -26.08 3.87 37.89
C ASP A 35 -25.50 4.81 36.82
N HIS A 36 -26.19 5.89 36.48
CA HIS A 36 -25.78 6.83 35.44
C HIS A 36 -26.49 8.19 35.53
N THR A 37 -25.91 9.16 34.82
CA THR A 37 -26.50 10.47 34.57
C THR A 37 -26.58 10.71 33.07
N THR A 38 -27.74 11.13 32.57
CA THR A 38 -27.91 11.58 31.20
C THR A 38 -27.93 13.10 31.19
N VAL A 39 -27.11 13.69 30.31
CA VAL A 39 -26.96 15.12 30.14
C VAL A 39 -27.30 15.46 28.69
N GLU A 40 -28.24 16.38 28.53
CA GLU A 40 -28.52 17.04 27.27
C GLU A 40 -27.52 18.15 27.04
N VAL A 41 -26.82 18.08 25.92
CA VAL A 41 -25.79 19.03 25.53
C VAL A 41 -26.27 19.77 24.30
N ARG A 42 -26.55 21.07 24.46
CA ARG A 42 -26.95 21.96 23.39
C ARG A 42 -25.87 23.00 23.15
N LEU A 43 -25.07 22.77 22.11
CA LEU A 43 -24.04 23.70 21.75
C LEU A 43 -24.66 24.98 21.17
N PRO A 44 -24.08 26.18 21.41
CA PRO A 44 -24.69 27.46 21.03
C PRO A 44 -24.97 27.63 19.53
N GLN A 45 -24.30 26.85 18.69
CA GLN A 45 -24.43 26.91 17.24
C GLN A 45 -25.21 25.74 16.64
N ASP A 46 -25.94 24.99 17.47
CA ASP A 46 -26.74 23.83 17.09
C ASP A 46 -28.24 24.06 17.24
N ASP A 47 -28.94 23.64 16.20
CA ASP A 47 -30.40 23.51 16.22
C ASP A 47 -30.84 22.17 16.82
N HIS A 48 -29.89 21.36 17.29
CA HIS A 48 -30.09 20.02 17.84
C HIS A 48 -29.39 19.82 19.18
N THR A 49 -29.79 18.78 19.90
CA THR A 49 -29.29 18.48 21.25
C THR A 49 -28.68 17.09 21.27
N TYR A 50 -27.45 16.97 21.77
CA TYR A 50 -26.80 15.67 21.98
C TYR A 50 -27.20 15.09 23.33
N HIS A 51 -27.38 13.77 23.36
CA HIS A 51 -27.64 13.03 24.59
C HIS A 51 -26.41 12.28 25.03
N VAL A 52 -25.81 12.70 26.13
CA VAL A 52 -24.57 12.10 26.65
C VAL A 52 -24.88 11.36 27.94
N ARG A 53 -24.51 10.07 28.00
CA ARG A 53 -24.65 9.21 29.17
C ARG A 53 -23.32 9.11 29.89
N PHE A 54 -23.34 9.37 31.19
CA PHE A 54 -22.22 9.23 32.12
C PHE A 54 -22.54 8.09 33.08
N ALA A 55 -21.69 7.06 33.14
CA ALA A 55 -21.84 6.03 34.18
C ALA A 55 -21.56 6.61 35.57
N SER A 56 -22.07 5.99 36.62
CA SER A 56 -21.78 6.39 38.01
C SER A 56 -20.29 6.30 38.35
N ALA A 57 -19.55 5.44 37.64
CA ALA A 57 -18.10 5.29 37.71
C ALA A 57 -17.30 6.44 37.05
N TYR A 58 -17.95 7.42 36.42
CA TYR A 58 -17.26 8.60 35.86
C TYR A 58 -16.41 9.32 36.93
N PRO A 59 -15.16 9.73 36.65
CA PRO A 59 -14.47 9.76 35.36
C PRO A 59 -13.68 8.49 34.99
N SER A 60 -13.81 7.39 35.73
CA SER A 60 -13.11 6.13 35.37
C SER A 60 -13.70 5.44 34.14
N GLU A 61 -14.95 5.75 33.78
CA GLU A 61 -15.60 5.29 32.56
C GLU A 61 -15.94 6.46 31.62
N CYS A 62 -15.63 6.29 30.34
CA CYS A 62 -15.83 7.30 29.31
C CYS A 62 -17.33 7.56 29.06
N PRO A 63 -17.76 8.83 28.97
CA PRO A 63 -19.12 9.16 28.60
C PRO A 63 -19.47 8.73 27.17
N ILE A 64 -20.72 8.35 26.95
CA ILE A 64 -21.19 7.81 25.67
C ILE A 64 -22.27 8.72 25.08
N ILE A 65 -22.09 9.15 23.83
CA ILE A 65 -23.17 9.84 23.10
C ILE A 65 -24.18 8.81 22.62
N THR A 66 -25.38 8.87 23.17
CA THR A 66 -26.48 7.97 22.86
C THR A 66 -27.25 8.39 21.63
N GLY A 67 -27.28 9.68 21.29
CA GLY A 67 -27.92 10.17 20.08
C GLY A 67 -28.03 11.70 20.01
N VAL A 68 -28.83 12.16 19.05
CA VAL A 68 -29.19 13.56 18.84
C VAL A 68 -30.69 13.68 18.67
N ASP A 69 -31.28 14.71 19.27
CA ASP A 69 -32.66 15.10 19.03
C ASP A 69 -32.79 16.30 18.10
N PRO A 70 -33.83 16.33 17.24
CA PRO A 70 -34.82 15.26 16.98
C PRO A 70 -34.33 14.15 16.02
N LEU A 71 -34.94 12.96 16.11
CA LEU A 71 -34.66 11.75 15.30
C LEU A 71 -34.41 11.98 13.80
N HIS A 72 -35.12 12.90 13.14
CA HIS A 72 -34.95 13.18 11.71
C HIS A 72 -33.61 13.86 11.38
N LEU A 73 -33.00 14.55 12.34
CA LEU A 73 -31.65 15.10 12.22
C LEU A 73 -30.61 14.00 12.44
N SER A 74 -30.85 13.05 13.35
CA SER A 74 -29.92 11.93 13.60
C SER A 74 -29.66 11.05 12.37
N THR A 75 -30.54 11.07 11.36
CA THR A 75 -30.38 10.30 10.12
C THR A 75 -29.72 11.08 8.98
N ARG A 76 -29.42 12.37 9.16
CA ARG A 76 -28.74 13.16 8.12
C ARG A 76 -27.24 12.91 8.19
N ASP A 77 -26.60 12.77 7.03
CA ASP A 77 -25.17 12.46 6.93
C ASP A 77 -24.26 13.50 7.60
N ASP A 78 -24.64 14.77 7.58
CA ASP A 78 -23.91 15.87 8.22
C ASP A 78 -23.95 15.76 9.75
N VAL A 79 -25.14 15.53 10.32
CA VAL A 79 -25.33 15.35 11.77
C VAL A 79 -24.73 14.03 12.26
N ALA A 80 -24.83 12.96 11.47
CA ALA A 80 -24.18 11.68 11.76
C ALA A 80 -22.65 11.82 11.79
N SER A 81 -22.09 12.63 10.89
CA SER A 81 -20.66 12.96 10.87
C SER A 81 -20.27 13.77 12.11
N GLU A 82 -21.07 14.76 12.51
CA GLU A 82 -20.84 15.53 13.73
C GLU A 82 -20.95 14.68 15.01
N LEU A 83 -21.91 13.76 15.06
CA LEU A 83 -22.06 12.77 16.12
C LEU A 83 -20.84 11.88 16.26
N CYS A 84 -20.36 11.32 15.14
CA CYS A 84 -19.14 10.52 15.10
C CYS A 84 -17.92 11.34 15.52
N TYR A 85 -17.86 12.61 15.11
CA TYR A 85 -16.79 13.51 15.49
C TYR A 85 -16.81 13.84 16.99
N PHE A 86 -17.99 14.10 17.56
CA PHE A 86 -18.13 14.38 18.99
C PHE A 86 -17.82 13.15 19.85
N ARG A 87 -18.25 11.96 19.41
CA ARG A 87 -17.87 10.68 20.03
C ARG A 87 -16.36 10.48 20.00
N ALA A 88 -15.71 10.79 18.88
CA ALA A 88 -14.26 10.72 18.78
C ALA A 88 -13.62 11.67 19.80
N CYS A 89 -14.02 12.94 19.84
CA CYS A 89 -13.54 13.91 20.83
C CYS A 89 -13.72 13.45 22.27
N LEU A 90 -14.83 12.79 22.62
CA LEU A 90 -15.06 12.24 23.96
C LEU A 90 -14.06 11.15 24.32
N ILE A 91 -13.88 10.16 23.45
CA ILE A 91 -12.89 9.09 23.66
C ILE A 91 -11.51 9.69 23.79
N VAL A 92 -11.27 10.72 23.00
CA VAL A 92 -10.01 11.41 22.84
C VAL A 92 -9.67 12.25 24.07
N HIS A 93 -10.48 13.20 24.50
CA HIS A 93 -10.12 14.09 25.60
C HIS A 93 -10.46 13.52 26.99
N HIS A 94 -10.97 12.30 27.08
CA HIS A 94 -11.32 11.68 28.34
C HIS A 94 -10.15 10.87 28.90
N SER A 95 -9.64 11.28 30.06
CA SER A 95 -8.64 10.54 30.81
C SER A 95 -9.14 10.34 32.25
N PRO A 96 -9.09 9.13 32.80
CA PRO A 96 -9.49 8.86 34.18
C PRO A 96 -8.74 9.71 35.23
N ASP A 97 -7.53 10.16 34.89
CA ASP A 97 -6.62 10.87 35.79
C ASP A 97 -6.54 12.38 35.53
N GLU A 98 -6.78 12.85 34.29
CA GLU A 98 -6.54 14.26 33.88
C GLU A 98 -7.66 14.87 33.01
N GLY A 99 -8.48 14.08 32.33
CA GLY A 99 -9.36 14.56 31.25
C GLY A 99 -10.83 14.62 31.66
N ASN A 100 -11.40 15.82 31.68
CA ASN A 100 -12.79 16.08 32.05
C ASN A 100 -13.65 16.40 30.82
N PHE A 101 -14.98 16.24 30.96
CA PHE A 101 -15.94 16.45 29.88
C PHE A 101 -15.89 17.87 29.29
N TYR A 102 -15.43 18.85 30.08
CA TYR A 102 -15.23 20.23 29.65
C TYR A 102 -14.19 20.38 28.54
N GLU A 103 -13.02 19.72 28.64
CA GLU A 103 -12.00 19.78 27.59
C GLU A 103 -12.48 19.19 26.26
N THR A 104 -13.32 18.15 26.34
CA THR A 104 -13.97 17.58 25.15
C THR A 104 -14.87 18.61 24.46
N ILE A 105 -15.72 19.31 25.21
CA ILE A 105 -16.61 20.34 24.65
C ILE A 105 -15.77 21.44 24.01
N ALA A 106 -14.72 21.90 24.69
CA ALA A 106 -13.84 22.95 24.18
C ALA A 106 -13.12 22.54 22.88
N ALA A 107 -12.62 21.30 22.81
CA ALA A 107 -11.96 20.76 21.62
C ALA A 107 -12.93 20.55 20.46
N PHE A 108 -14.12 20.00 20.72
CA PHE A 108 -15.16 19.81 19.71
C PHE A 108 -15.60 21.15 19.11
N ASP A 109 -15.89 22.15 19.94
CA ASP A 109 -16.27 23.49 19.49
C ASP A 109 -15.15 24.14 18.65
N SER A 110 -13.89 24.04 19.10
CA SER A 110 -12.75 24.63 18.40
C SER A 110 -12.53 24.01 17.02
N ILE A 111 -12.57 22.68 16.92
CA ILE A 111 -12.33 21.97 15.66
C ILE A 111 -13.53 22.07 14.73
N ARG A 112 -14.73 22.14 15.26
CA ARG A 112 -15.93 22.39 14.47
C ARG A 112 -15.98 23.81 13.93
N GLN A 113 -15.57 24.80 14.71
CA GLN A 113 -15.37 26.17 14.22
C GLN A 113 -14.36 26.17 13.08
N LEU A 114 -13.25 25.44 13.20
CA LEU A 114 -12.29 25.27 12.11
C LEU A 114 -12.91 24.58 10.89
N TYR A 115 -13.70 23.52 11.05
CA TYR A 115 -14.39 22.83 9.96
C TYR A 115 -15.40 23.74 9.23
N ARG A 116 -16.18 24.52 9.98
CA ARG A 116 -17.12 25.51 9.43
C ARG A 116 -16.40 26.68 8.74
N GLN A 117 -15.28 27.15 9.28
CA GLN A 117 -14.38 28.14 8.66
C GLN A 117 -13.65 27.59 7.41
N LEU A 118 -13.47 26.28 7.30
CA LEU A 118 -12.93 25.61 6.11
C LEU A 118 -14.02 25.32 5.07
N SER A 119 -15.28 25.21 5.51
CA SER A 119 -16.48 25.00 4.69
C SER A 119 -17.13 26.30 4.22
N GLY A 120 -16.78 27.43 4.84
CA GLY A 120 -17.20 28.78 4.50
C GLY A 120 -16.07 29.77 4.79
N ASP A 121 -15.72 30.57 3.79
CA ASP A 121 -14.60 31.51 3.74
C ASP A 121 -14.04 32.02 5.11
N GLN A 122 -12.74 31.72 5.30
CA GLN A 122 -11.73 32.34 6.18
C GLN A 122 -11.59 31.86 7.65
N ALA A 123 -10.33 31.60 8.00
CA ALA A 123 -9.83 30.85 9.14
C ALA A 123 -9.19 31.70 10.25
N SER A 124 -9.29 31.26 11.51
CA SER A 124 -8.40 31.53 12.67
C SER A 124 -9.10 30.99 13.94
N THR A 125 -8.55 30.19 14.87
CA THR A 125 -7.19 30.09 15.45
C THR A 125 -7.15 28.89 16.46
N LEU A 126 -6.01 28.15 16.54
CA LEU A 126 -5.41 27.44 17.72
C LEU A 126 -6.18 26.28 18.45
N CYS A 127 -5.67 25.04 18.60
CA CYS A 127 -4.66 24.46 19.54
C CYS A 127 -5.18 24.37 21.03
N GLN A 128 -5.30 23.25 21.78
CA GLN A 128 -4.28 22.28 22.29
C GLN A 128 -4.90 21.07 23.12
N ARG A 129 -4.47 19.79 22.84
CA ARG A 129 -4.10 18.59 23.73
C ARG A 129 -5.12 17.77 24.62
N GLU A 130 -5.00 16.45 24.98
CA GLU A 130 -4.16 15.22 24.63
C GLU A 130 -4.65 13.86 25.31
N ASP A 131 -4.78 12.72 24.58
CA ASP A 131 -4.82 11.26 25.03
C ASP A 131 -4.23 10.32 23.93
N PRO A 132 -3.92 9.01 24.12
CA PRO A 132 -3.24 8.16 23.12
C PRO A 132 -3.96 7.90 21.77
N LEU A 133 -5.30 7.81 21.72
CA LEU A 133 -6.03 7.76 20.45
C LEU A 133 -6.16 9.17 19.87
N VAL A 134 -6.14 10.21 20.71
CA VAL A 134 -5.92 11.62 20.33
C VAL A 134 -4.52 11.87 19.86
N GLN A 135 -3.52 11.17 20.35
CA GLN A 135 -2.12 11.32 20.01
C GLN A 135 -1.91 10.63 18.70
N SER A 136 -2.51 9.45 18.49
CA SER A 136 -2.63 8.90 17.16
C SER A 136 -3.34 9.90 16.25
N LEU A 137 -4.54 10.38 16.59
CA LEU A 137 -5.25 11.41 15.82
C LEU A 137 -4.48 12.75 15.70
N GLN A 138 -3.66 13.16 16.66
CA GLN A 138 -2.94 14.45 16.74
C GLN A 138 -1.61 14.35 16.02
N GLU A 139 -0.90 13.23 16.10
CA GLU A 139 0.24 12.88 15.24
C GLU A 139 -0.25 12.79 13.80
N GLN A 140 -1.40 12.20 13.59
CA GLN A 140 -2.08 12.13 12.31
C GLN A 140 -2.48 13.54 11.81
N LEU A 141 -3.13 14.37 12.64
CA LEU A 141 -3.52 15.74 12.34
C LEU A 141 -2.33 16.72 12.26
N SER A 142 -1.21 16.48 12.94
CA SER A 142 0.03 17.27 12.86
C SER A 142 0.88 16.89 11.65
N ALA A 143 1.01 15.60 11.34
CA ALA A 143 1.57 15.14 10.06
C ALA A 143 0.72 15.61 8.87
N LEU A 144 -0.59 15.83 9.09
CA LEU A 144 -1.46 16.56 8.17
C LEU A 144 -1.01 18.00 7.96
N ALA A 145 -0.83 18.71 9.06
CA ALA A 145 -0.50 20.13 9.08
C ALA A 145 0.87 20.39 8.43
N ASP A 146 1.87 19.55 8.68
CA ASP A 146 3.21 19.63 8.07
C ASP A 146 3.18 19.36 6.56
N ALA A 147 2.40 18.35 6.13
CA ALA A 147 2.20 18.04 4.72
C ALA A 147 1.42 19.14 3.98
N VAL A 148 0.50 19.81 4.66
CA VAL A 148 -0.23 20.97 4.13
C VAL A 148 0.66 22.22 4.09
N GLN A 149 1.57 22.41 5.05
CA GLN A 149 2.53 23.53 5.08
C GLN A 149 3.57 23.46 3.97
N THR A 150 3.99 22.26 3.59
CA THR A 150 4.95 22.03 2.50
C THR A 150 4.30 21.97 1.11
N ALA A 151 2.97 21.88 1.05
CA ALA A 151 2.21 21.87 -0.20
C ALA A 151 1.99 23.29 -0.75
N MET A 152 2.09 23.42 -2.08
CA MET A 152 1.78 24.67 -2.79
C MET A 152 0.33 25.12 -2.50
N PRO A 153 0.06 26.43 -2.35
CA PRO A 153 -1.20 26.97 -1.82
C PRO A 153 -2.46 26.49 -2.54
N GLU A 154 -2.34 26.20 -3.83
CA GLU A 154 -3.38 25.68 -4.72
C GLU A 154 -3.78 24.21 -4.49
N ASN A 155 -3.06 23.45 -3.65
CA ASN A 155 -3.38 22.05 -3.31
C ASN A 155 -3.97 21.85 -1.90
N LYS A 156 -4.02 22.88 -1.06
CA LYS A 156 -4.37 22.75 0.38
C LYS A 156 -5.80 22.28 0.63
N ASN A 157 -6.79 22.80 -0.10
CA ASN A 157 -8.21 22.43 0.10
C ASN A 157 -8.52 21.00 -0.37
N THR A 158 -7.87 20.53 -1.44
CA THR A 158 -7.94 19.14 -1.91
C THR A 158 -7.31 18.17 -0.90
N LEU A 159 -6.23 18.60 -0.24
CA LEU A 159 -5.50 17.87 0.81
C LEU A 159 -6.20 17.87 2.18
N ILE A 160 -7.31 18.59 2.37
CA ILE A 160 -8.15 18.56 3.58
C ILE A 160 -9.41 17.71 3.30
N GLY A 161 -9.98 17.79 2.09
CA GLY A 161 -11.13 16.98 1.68
C GLY A 161 -10.83 15.48 1.52
N GLN A 162 -9.62 15.08 1.12
CA GLN A 162 -9.22 13.67 0.95
C GLN A 162 -8.88 12.93 2.26
N THR A 163 -9.04 13.60 3.39
CA THR A 163 -8.13 13.44 4.53
C THR A 163 -8.87 13.17 5.83
N LEU A 164 -10.09 13.69 5.89
CA LEU A 164 -11.08 13.49 6.94
C LEU A 164 -12.11 12.41 6.54
N GLN A 165 -11.93 11.73 5.40
CA GLN A 165 -12.77 10.61 5.02
C GLN A 165 -12.59 9.48 6.04
N ILE A 166 -13.68 9.02 6.64
CA ILE A 166 -13.70 7.92 7.60
C ILE A 166 -14.16 6.66 6.85
N SER A 167 -13.50 5.54 7.10
CA SER A 167 -13.84 4.21 6.61
C SER A 167 -13.82 3.23 7.77
N GLU A 168 -14.42 2.06 7.60
CA GLU A 168 -14.28 0.95 8.54
C GLU A 168 -13.14 0.03 8.15
N CYS A 169 -12.47 -0.57 9.14
CA CYS A 169 -11.49 -1.62 8.88
C CYS A 169 -12.17 -2.86 8.31
N SER A 170 -11.70 -3.38 7.18
CA SER A 170 -12.26 -4.61 6.58
C SER A 170 -11.98 -5.90 7.36
N VAL A 171 -11.30 -5.83 8.51
CA VAL A 171 -10.99 -6.98 9.39
C VAL A 171 -11.68 -6.84 10.74
N CYS A 172 -11.40 -5.75 11.46
CA CYS A 172 -11.96 -5.54 12.81
C CYS A 172 -13.22 -4.67 12.83
N LEU A 173 -13.63 -4.09 11.70
CA LEU A 173 -14.79 -3.20 11.55
C LEU A 173 -14.73 -1.88 12.35
N GLU A 174 -13.59 -1.59 12.98
CA GLU A 174 -13.37 -0.32 13.70
C GLU A 174 -13.26 0.87 12.73
N PRO A 175 -13.81 2.06 13.08
CA PRO A 175 -13.72 3.26 12.27
C PRO A 175 -12.31 3.85 12.26
N LEU A 176 -11.90 4.40 11.11
CA LEU A 176 -10.54 4.91 10.89
C LEU A 176 -10.50 5.93 9.76
N PHE A 177 -9.64 6.94 9.91
CA PHE A 177 -9.39 7.94 8.88
C PHE A 177 -8.62 7.31 7.71
N THR A 178 -9.17 7.45 6.50
CA THR A 178 -8.62 6.86 5.27
C THR A 178 -7.19 7.29 4.98
N ARG A 179 -6.77 8.48 5.43
CA ARG A 179 -5.38 8.92 5.26
C ARG A 179 -4.39 8.09 6.06
N PHE A 180 -4.78 7.60 7.24
CA PHE A 180 -3.91 6.83 8.13
C PHE A 180 -4.21 5.33 8.08
N ALA A 181 -5.18 4.98 7.25
CA ALA A 181 -5.51 3.64 6.87
C ALA A 181 -4.72 3.20 5.66
N ALA A 182 -4.44 1.90 5.60
CA ALA A 182 -4.06 1.26 4.36
C ALA A 182 -5.31 1.11 3.46
N VAL A 183 -5.58 2.11 2.62
CA VAL A 183 -6.64 2.03 1.61
C VAL A 183 -6.08 1.41 0.33
N LEU A 184 -6.71 0.33 -0.12
CA LEU A 184 -6.26 -0.39 -1.31
C LEU A 184 -6.82 0.24 -2.58
N PRO A 185 -5.98 0.68 -3.52
CA PRO A 185 -6.42 1.41 -4.72
C PRO A 185 -7.27 0.56 -5.67
N HIS A 186 -7.16 -0.78 -5.59
CA HIS A 186 -7.90 -1.69 -6.47
C HIS A 186 -9.30 -2.07 -5.97
N CYS A 187 -9.64 -1.82 -4.70
CA CYS A 187 -10.92 -2.24 -4.14
C CYS A 187 -11.47 -1.32 -3.03
N SER A 188 -10.83 -0.19 -2.75
CA SER A 188 -11.21 0.82 -1.73
C SER A 188 -11.36 0.34 -0.28
N HIS A 189 -11.14 -0.96 -0.01
CA HIS A 189 -11.09 -1.49 1.35
C HIS A 189 -9.94 -0.90 2.16
N ALA A 190 -10.24 -0.58 3.42
CA ALA A 190 -9.32 0.07 4.36
C ALA A 190 -8.93 -0.89 5.49
N PHE A 191 -7.69 -0.78 5.96
CA PHE A 191 -7.17 -1.61 7.05
C PHE A 191 -6.50 -0.71 8.10
N CYS A 192 -6.81 -0.94 9.38
CA CYS A 192 -6.04 -0.34 10.47
C CYS A 192 -4.62 -0.95 10.51
N SER A 193 -3.66 -0.19 11.06
CA SER A 193 -2.26 -0.64 11.12
C SER A 193 -2.12 -1.97 11.85
N ALA A 194 -2.83 -2.15 12.98
CA ALA A 194 -2.78 -3.38 13.77
C ALA A 194 -3.26 -4.62 12.98
N CYS A 195 -4.39 -4.53 12.28
CA CYS A 195 -4.89 -5.64 11.46
C CYS A 195 -3.96 -5.93 10.27
N LEU A 196 -3.39 -4.89 9.65
CA LEU A 196 -2.44 -5.05 8.56
C LEU A 196 -1.16 -5.76 9.03
N GLN A 197 -0.61 -5.37 10.18
CA GLN A 197 0.55 -6.03 10.80
C GLN A 197 0.30 -7.50 11.08
N THR A 198 -0.81 -7.80 11.75
CA THR A 198 -1.17 -9.17 12.13
C THR A 198 -1.33 -10.02 10.87
N GLY A 199 -2.07 -9.53 9.88
CA GLY A 199 -2.26 -10.23 8.61
C GLY A 199 -0.94 -10.57 7.90
N ILE A 200 0.02 -9.64 7.92
CA ILE A 200 1.33 -9.86 7.30
C ILE A 200 2.19 -10.83 8.10
N LYS A 201 2.24 -10.70 9.44
CA LYS A 201 2.96 -11.65 10.30
C LYS A 201 2.43 -13.08 10.08
N THR A 202 1.12 -13.26 10.04
CA THR A 202 0.48 -14.54 9.73
C THR A 202 0.83 -15.03 8.32
N MET A 203 0.88 -14.14 7.32
CA MET A 203 1.33 -14.49 5.96
C MET A 203 2.78 -14.99 5.95
N LEU A 204 3.68 -14.36 6.70
CA LEU A 204 5.09 -14.75 6.76
C LEU A 204 5.26 -16.12 7.43
N GLU A 205 4.51 -16.40 8.50
CA GLU A 205 4.53 -17.68 9.21
C GLU A 205 3.93 -18.81 8.37
N THR A 206 2.76 -18.59 7.78
CA THR A 206 2.02 -19.61 7.03
C THR A 206 2.45 -19.73 5.57
N ARG A 207 3.22 -18.76 5.06
CA ARG A 207 3.55 -18.56 3.64
C ARG A 207 2.32 -18.47 2.73
N SER A 208 1.16 -18.12 3.30
CA SER A 208 -0.10 -17.88 2.59
C SER A 208 -0.24 -16.39 2.26
N MET A 209 -0.69 -16.06 1.05
CA MET A 209 -0.72 -14.65 0.61
C MET A 209 -1.81 -13.87 1.33
N TYR A 210 -1.44 -12.76 1.96
CA TYR A 210 -2.38 -11.78 2.49
C TYR A 210 -2.98 -10.95 1.34
N ASN A 211 -4.24 -11.25 1.02
CA ASN A 211 -4.93 -10.71 -0.15
C ASN A 211 -6.19 -9.96 0.26
N CYS A 212 -6.55 -8.95 -0.52
CA CYS A 212 -7.85 -8.32 -0.48
C CYS A 212 -8.46 -8.34 -1.88
N CYS A 213 -9.71 -8.81 -1.99
CA CYS A 213 -10.41 -8.99 -3.27
C CYS A 213 -9.58 -9.79 -4.31
N GLY A 214 -8.86 -10.82 -3.84
CA GLY A 214 -8.04 -11.68 -4.69
C GLY A 214 -6.72 -11.07 -5.17
N LYS A 215 -6.35 -9.87 -4.70
CA LYS A 215 -5.06 -9.22 -5.00
C LYS A 215 -4.21 -9.07 -3.75
N VAL A 216 -2.91 -9.30 -3.90
CA VAL A 216 -1.91 -9.12 -2.84
C VAL A 216 -1.85 -7.66 -2.42
N VAL A 217 -1.72 -7.41 -1.12
CA VAL A 217 -1.54 -6.05 -0.61
C VAL A 217 -0.19 -5.46 -1.09
N PRO A 218 -0.18 -4.31 -1.80
CA PRO A 218 1.06 -3.73 -2.32
C PRO A 218 2.08 -3.41 -1.23
N ALA A 219 3.36 -3.75 -1.46
CA ALA A 219 4.46 -3.50 -0.52
C ALA A 219 4.57 -2.02 -0.09
N LYS A 220 4.35 -1.07 -1.00
CA LYS A 220 4.37 0.37 -0.69
C LYS A 220 3.31 0.78 0.35
N ILE A 221 2.15 0.12 0.35
CA ILE A 221 1.07 0.40 1.31
C ILE A 221 1.47 -0.14 2.68
N VAL A 222 2.03 -1.35 2.70
CA VAL A 222 2.54 -1.97 3.91
C VAL A 222 3.69 -1.17 4.51
N GLU A 223 4.64 -0.72 3.69
CA GLU A 223 5.78 0.09 4.13
C GLU A 223 5.32 1.38 4.82
N ARG A 224 4.25 2.00 4.28
CA ARG A 224 3.72 3.26 4.78
C ARG A 224 2.83 3.13 6.01
N PHE A 225 1.98 2.10 6.07
CA PHE A 225 0.90 2.00 7.06
C PHE A 225 1.00 0.77 7.97
N GLY A 226 1.82 -0.20 7.59
CA GLY A 226 2.03 -1.43 8.35
C GLY A 226 2.96 -1.24 9.54
N ASN A 227 3.78 -0.19 9.60
CA ASN A 227 4.71 0.07 10.71
C ASN A 227 5.48 -1.20 11.14
N LEU A 228 5.98 -1.96 10.16
CA LEU A 228 6.72 -3.21 10.36
C LEU A 228 8.21 -2.93 10.47
N ASP A 229 8.91 -3.75 11.27
CA ASP A 229 10.36 -3.66 11.36
C ASP A 229 11.02 -3.87 9.98
N PRO A 230 12.12 -3.17 9.66
CA PRO A 230 12.78 -3.28 8.36
C PRO A 230 13.13 -4.72 7.90
N PRO A 231 13.56 -5.65 8.79
CA PRO A 231 13.77 -7.05 8.41
C PRO A 231 12.49 -7.76 7.99
N LEU A 232 11.37 -7.52 8.70
CA LEU A 232 10.06 -8.09 8.36
C LEU A 232 9.55 -7.55 7.02
N MET A 233 9.77 -6.26 6.75
CA MET A 233 9.45 -5.65 5.46
C MET A 233 10.23 -6.27 4.31
N THR A 234 11.53 -6.50 4.51
CA THR A 234 12.38 -7.16 3.50
C THR A 234 11.88 -8.57 3.22
N TYR A 235 11.58 -9.34 4.27
CA TYR A 235 11.06 -10.69 4.13
C TYR A 235 9.70 -10.74 3.43
N TYR A 236 8.83 -9.77 3.71
CA TYR A 236 7.54 -9.63 3.01
C TYR A 236 7.72 -9.36 1.51
N ILE A 237 8.60 -8.43 1.15
CA ILE A 237 8.90 -8.10 -0.25
C ILE A 237 9.47 -9.32 -0.98
N ASP A 238 10.41 -10.03 -0.36
CA ASP A 238 11.02 -11.23 -0.92
C ASP A 238 9.98 -12.33 -1.13
N LEU A 239 9.06 -12.54 -0.18
CA LEU A 239 7.98 -13.52 -0.33
C LEU A 239 7.01 -13.15 -1.46
N ILE A 240 6.66 -11.87 -1.61
CA ILE A 240 5.87 -11.41 -2.77
C ILE A 240 6.61 -11.69 -4.08
N ASN A 241 7.89 -11.34 -4.15
CA ASN A 241 8.70 -11.54 -5.36
C ASN A 241 8.89 -13.02 -5.69
N GLU A 242 9.05 -13.87 -4.67
CA GLU A 242 9.11 -15.33 -4.81
C GLU A 242 7.82 -15.87 -5.45
N LYS A 243 6.65 -15.45 -4.93
CA LYS A 243 5.33 -15.98 -5.33
C LYS A 243 4.80 -15.39 -6.63
N SER A 244 5.12 -14.13 -6.93
CA SER A 244 4.69 -13.43 -8.15
C SER A 244 5.70 -13.53 -9.31
N GLY A 245 6.96 -13.89 -9.01
CA GLY A 245 8.02 -14.00 -9.98
C GLY A 245 7.79 -15.15 -10.96
N LYS A 246 8.01 -14.90 -12.26
CA LYS A 246 7.88 -15.93 -13.31
C LYS A 246 8.94 -17.04 -13.23
N ASN A 247 10.09 -16.77 -12.61
CA ASN A 247 11.21 -17.70 -12.51
C ASN A 247 12.04 -17.44 -11.24
N PRO A 248 11.48 -17.72 -10.05
CA PRO A 248 12.20 -17.53 -8.79
C PRO A 248 13.44 -18.42 -8.74
N VAL A 249 14.55 -17.86 -8.25
CA VAL A 249 15.81 -18.56 -8.04
C VAL A 249 15.94 -18.88 -6.55
N PHE A 250 16.30 -20.11 -6.24
CA PHE A 250 16.54 -20.57 -4.88
C PHE A 250 17.98 -21.06 -4.78
N CYS A 251 18.52 -21.03 -3.56
CA CYS A 251 19.84 -21.57 -3.28
C CYS A 251 19.93 -23.03 -3.72
N HIS A 252 21.03 -23.39 -4.40
CA HIS A 252 21.25 -24.77 -4.86
C HIS A 252 21.46 -25.76 -3.71
N ASP A 253 21.84 -25.26 -2.52
CA ASP A 253 22.05 -26.12 -1.36
C ASP A 253 20.71 -26.58 -0.80
N ARG A 254 20.56 -27.90 -0.66
CA ARG A 254 19.30 -28.53 -0.23
C ARG A 254 18.91 -28.17 1.19
N TYR A 255 19.87 -27.86 2.06
CA TYR A 255 19.61 -27.54 3.45
C TYR A 255 19.25 -26.06 3.63
N CYS A 256 19.80 -25.18 2.79
CA CYS A 256 19.43 -23.77 2.76
C CYS A 256 18.13 -23.54 1.98
N SER A 257 18.10 -23.87 0.69
CA SER A 257 16.95 -23.66 -0.22
C SER A 257 16.29 -22.26 -0.17
N THR A 258 16.97 -21.24 0.39
CA THR A 258 16.41 -19.90 0.54
C THR A 258 16.20 -19.26 -0.84
N TYR A 259 15.10 -18.51 -0.99
CA TYR A 259 14.87 -17.65 -2.15
C TYR A 259 16.02 -16.63 -2.29
N ILE A 260 16.49 -16.43 -3.52
CA ILE A 260 17.54 -15.45 -3.83
C ILE A 260 16.88 -14.27 -4.57
N PRO A 261 16.82 -13.08 -3.94
CA PRO A 261 16.26 -11.89 -4.57
C PRO A 261 17.02 -11.51 -5.84
N SER A 262 16.33 -10.91 -6.81
CA SER A 262 16.93 -10.47 -8.07
C SER A 262 18.08 -9.49 -7.89
N THR A 263 18.09 -8.72 -6.79
CA THR A 263 19.17 -7.79 -6.41
C THR A 263 20.48 -8.51 -6.06
N CYS A 264 20.41 -9.77 -5.65
CA CYS A 264 21.56 -10.62 -5.37
C CYS A 264 22.03 -11.41 -6.60
N ILE A 265 21.41 -11.18 -7.76
CA ILE A 265 21.78 -11.82 -9.02
C ILE A 265 22.66 -10.87 -9.82
N THR A 266 23.89 -11.31 -10.07
CA THR A 266 24.89 -10.57 -10.85
C THR A 266 25.33 -11.37 -12.07
N ASP A 267 26.20 -10.79 -12.89
CA ASP A 267 26.93 -11.48 -13.96
C ASP A 267 27.74 -12.69 -13.45
N LYS A 268 28.19 -12.63 -12.20
CA LYS A 268 28.92 -13.70 -11.51
C LYS A 268 28.03 -14.79 -10.93
N GLY A 269 26.70 -14.66 -10.99
CA GLY A 269 25.74 -15.62 -10.47
C GLY A 269 24.82 -15.05 -9.38
N ALA A 270 23.95 -15.91 -8.84
CA ALA A 270 23.02 -15.58 -7.77
C ALA A 270 23.66 -15.90 -6.41
N LEU A 271 24.00 -14.87 -5.64
CA LEU A 271 24.58 -15.01 -4.31
C LEU A 271 23.49 -15.23 -3.27
N CYS A 272 23.55 -16.33 -2.51
CA CYS A 272 22.57 -16.58 -1.46
C CYS A 272 22.80 -15.65 -0.26
N PRO A 273 21.81 -14.87 0.19
CA PRO A 273 21.97 -13.97 1.33
C PRO A 273 22.10 -14.70 2.66
N THR A 274 21.66 -15.96 2.77
CA THR A 274 21.70 -16.73 4.02
C THR A 274 23.01 -17.49 4.20
N CYS A 275 23.46 -18.22 3.18
CA CYS A 275 24.64 -19.10 3.30
C CYS A 275 25.85 -18.63 2.46
N GLY A 276 25.71 -17.57 1.67
CA GLY A 276 26.79 -17.02 0.84
C GLY A 276 27.19 -17.86 -0.37
N LEU A 277 26.49 -18.97 -0.65
CA LEU A 277 26.79 -19.83 -1.80
C LEU A 277 26.30 -19.19 -3.12
N LEU A 278 27.08 -19.41 -4.19
CA LEU A 278 26.77 -18.94 -5.54
C LEU A 278 26.00 -20.00 -6.33
N THR A 279 24.80 -19.62 -6.78
CA THR A 279 23.91 -20.44 -7.59
C THR A 279 23.84 -19.92 -9.02
N CYS A 280 23.90 -20.81 -10.01
CA CYS A 280 23.67 -20.44 -11.41
C CYS A 280 22.18 -20.09 -11.62
N PRO A 281 21.82 -18.86 -12.05
CA PRO A 281 20.41 -18.46 -12.22
C PRO A 281 19.68 -19.28 -13.31
N SER A 282 20.42 -19.75 -14.32
CA SER A 282 19.87 -20.49 -15.44
C SER A 282 19.58 -21.95 -15.11
N CYS A 283 20.52 -22.65 -14.47
CA CYS A 283 20.39 -24.07 -14.17
C CYS A 283 20.01 -24.43 -12.74
N ARG A 284 20.04 -23.44 -11.83
CA ARG A 284 19.74 -23.60 -10.40
C ARG A 284 20.64 -24.60 -9.68
N LYS A 285 21.84 -24.84 -10.22
CA LYS A 285 22.91 -25.64 -9.60
C LYS A 285 24.02 -24.72 -9.09
N THR A 286 25.05 -25.31 -8.50
CA THR A 286 26.31 -24.63 -8.17
C THR A 286 26.78 -23.76 -9.33
N MET A 287 27.20 -22.53 -9.04
CA MET A 287 27.75 -21.64 -10.06
C MET A 287 28.95 -22.28 -10.74
N HIS A 288 29.03 -22.10 -12.05
CA HIS A 288 30.05 -22.71 -12.89
C HIS A 288 30.56 -21.67 -13.90
N GLU A 289 31.79 -21.84 -14.35
CA GLU A 289 32.36 -21.03 -15.42
C GLU A 289 31.86 -21.47 -16.80
N GLY A 290 31.82 -20.54 -17.76
CA GLY A 290 31.40 -20.82 -19.12
C GLY A 290 29.88 -20.87 -19.35
N VAL A 291 29.48 -21.15 -20.60
CA VAL A 291 28.07 -21.13 -21.02
C VAL A 291 27.30 -22.27 -20.38
N CYS A 292 26.17 -21.95 -19.73
CA CYS A 292 25.33 -22.95 -19.12
C CYS A 292 24.75 -23.93 -20.15
N VAL A 293 24.87 -25.23 -19.86
CA VAL A 293 24.39 -26.32 -20.74
C VAL A 293 22.89 -26.20 -21.03
N GLN A 294 22.09 -25.78 -20.04
CA GLN A 294 20.64 -25.59 -20.24
C GLN A 294 20.32 -24.39 -21.13
N ASP A 295 21.08 -23.29 -21.02
CA ASP A 295 20.91 -22.14 -21.91
C ASP A 295 21.32 -22.49 -23.34
N MET A 296 22.40 -23.28 -23.50
CA MET A 296 22.80 -23.78 -24.81
C MET A 296 21.70 -24.63 -25.45
N LYS A 297 21.05 -25.53 -24.68
CA LYS A 297 19.91 -26.32 -25.16
C LYS A 297 18.71 -25.44 -25.52
N ARG A 298 18.39 -24.41 -24.72
CA ARG A 298 17.30 -23.46 -25.02
C ARG A 298 17.58 -22.68 -26.30
N LEU A 299 18.79 -22.16 -26.46
CA LEU A 299 19.24 -21.44 -27.65
C LEU A 299 19.17 -22.33 -28.89
N LEU A 300 19.64 -23.58 -28.80
CA LEU A 300 19.54 -24.56 -29.90
C LEU A 300 18.09 -24.84 -30.30
N ASN A 301 17.18 -24.98 -29.33
CA ASN A 301 15.76 -25.22 -29.61
C ASN A 301 15.06 -23.98 -30.20
N MET A 302 15.46 -22.78 -29.78
CA MET A 302 14.96 -21.53 -30.37
C MET A 302 15.48 -21.35 -31.79
N ALA A 303 16.78 -21.57 -32.02
CA ALA A 303 17.39 -21.55 -33.33
C ALA A 303 16.70 -22.53 -34.30
N LYS A 304 16.39 -23.75 -33.85
CA LYS A 304 15.62 -24.71 -34.66
C LYS A 304 14.22 -24.22 -35.01
N ARG A 305 13.48 -23.64 -34.06
CA ARG A 305 12.12 -23.14 -34.29
C ARG A 305 12.07 -21.92 -35.21
N GLN A 306 13.04 -21.01 -35.05
CA GLN A 306 13.15 -19.80 -35.87
C GLN A 306 13.90 -20.04 -37.20
N GLY A 307 14.39 -21.27 -37.44
CA GLY A 307 15.16 -21.61 -38.64
C GLY A 307 16.54 -20.96 -38.72
N TRP A 308 17.09 -20.50 -37.60
CA TRP A 308 18.43 -19.92 -37.53
C TRP A 308 19.50 -20.91 -37.98
N LYS A 309 20.55 -20.41 -38.65
CA LYS A 309 21.66 -21.23 -39.15
C LYS A 309 22.97 -20.80 -38.55
N ALA A 310 23.80 -21.76 -38.15
CA ALA A 310 25.17 -21.49 -37.74
C ALA A 310 26.05 -21.23 -38.97
N CYS A 311 26.84 -20.16 -38.93
CA CYS A 311 27.82 -19.86 -39.96
C CYS A 311 28.82 -21.03 -40.09
N PRO A 312 29.10 -21.54 -41.30
CA PRO A 312 30.01 -22.68 -41.48
C PRO A 312 31.45 -22.34 -41.07
N GLY A 313 31.86 -21.08 -41.18
CA GLY A 313 33.20 -20.58 -40.82
C GLY A 313 33.38 -20.36 -39.32
N CYS A 314 32.61 -19.45 -38.71
CA CYS A 314 32.80 -19.06 -37.30
C CYS A 314 31.81 -19.69 -36.30
N LYS A 315 30.85 -20.50 -36.78
CA LYS A 315 29.80 -21.15 -35.97
C LYS A 315 28.85 -20.23 -35.20
N GLN A 316 28.94 -18.92 -35.36
CA GLN A 316 27.94 -17.97 -34.84
C GLN A 316 26.58 -18.19 -35.51
N TRP A 317 25.51 -18.10 -34.72
CA TRP A 317 24.13 -18.20 -35.23
C TRP A 317 23.75 -16.94 -35.99
N VAL A 318 23.15 -17.12 -37.15
CA VAL A 318 22.71 -16.04 -38.04
C VAL A 318 21.20 -16.14 -38.20
N GLU A 319 20.51 -15.03 -37.98
CA GLU A 319 19.09 -14.83 -38.27
C GLU A 319 18.91 -14.22 -39.66
N ARG A 320 17.88 -14.64 -40.41
CA ARG A 320 17.49 -14.03 -41.68
C ARG A 320 16.12 -13.39 -41.52
N SER A 321 16.09 -12.06 -41.51
CA SER A 321 14.86 -11.27 -41.40
C SER A 321 14.06 -11.24 -42.71
N ALA A 322 14.72 -11.02 -43.85
CA ALA A 322 14.10 -11.01 -45.19
C ALA A 322 15.15 -11.19 -46.30
N GLY A 323 14.71 -11.23 -47.57
CA GLY A 323 15.61 -11.18 -48.73
C GLY A 323 16.24 -12.51 -49.14
N CYS A 324 17.39 -12.44 -49.82
CA CYS A 324 18.05 -13.58 -50.46
C CYS A 324 18.49 -14.66 -49.46
N LYS A 325 18.52 -15.92 -49.92
CA LYS A 325 19.03 -17.06 -49.14
C LYS A 325 20.56 -17.07 -49.05
N SER A 326 21.29 -16.29 -49.84
CA SER A 326 22.74 -16.12 -49.67
C SER A 326 23.03 -15.04 -48.65
N MET A 327 23.74 -15.42 -47.59
CA MET A 327 23.99 -14.58 -46.43
C MET A 327 25.48 -14.42 -46.18
N THR A 328 25.89 -13.20 -45.84
CA THR A 328 27.26 -12.89 -45.42
C THR A 328 27.28 -12.76 -43.91
N CYS A 329 28.03 -13.63 -43.25
CA CYS A 329 28.26 -13.54 -41.80
C CYS A 329 29.15 -12.34 -41.46
N ALA A 330 29.08 -11.84 -40.23
CA ALA A 330 29.98 -10.79 -39.72
C ALA A 330 31.47 -11.15 -39.83
N CYS A 331 31.81 -12.44 -39.85
CA CYS A 331 33.18 -12.91 -40.10
C CYS A 331 33.60 -12.87 -41.58
N GLY A 332 32.75 -12.33 -42.47
CA GLY A 332 32.96 -12.25 -43.92
C GLY A 332 32.61 -13.52 -44.71
N GLN A 333 32.26 -14.63 -44.05
CA GLN A 333 31.89 -15.88 -44.73
C GLN A 333 30.51 -15.76 -45.39
N VAL A 334 30.44 -15.96 -46.70
CA VAL A 334 29.17 -16.10 -47.43
C VAL A 334 28.70 -17.56 -47.37
N PHE A 335 27.43 -17.80 -47.10
CA PHE A 335 26.84 -19.15 -47.01
C PHE A 335 25.35 -19.14 -47.38
N CYS A 336 24.81 -20.29 -47.78
CA CYS A 336 23.39 -20.45 -48.05
C CYS A 336 22.61 -20.70 -46.76
N TYR A 337 21.60 -19.87 -46.49
CA TYR A 337 20.72 -19.94 -45.32
C TYR A 337 19.76 -21.13 -45.36
N ASN A 338 19.51 -21.72 -46.54
CA ASN A 338 18.66 -22.92 -46.63
C ASN A 338 19.42 -24.16 -46.12
N CYS A 339 20.60 -24.41 -46.70
CA CYS A 339 21.38 -25.64 -46.43
C CYS A 339 22.52 -25.46 -45.41
N GLY A 340 22.89 -24.23 -45.04
CA GLY A 340 23.95 -23.93 -44.07
C GLY A 340 25.38 -24.13 -44.57
N LYS A 341 25.57 -24.41 -45.87
CA LYS A 341 26.90 -24.67 -46.47
C LYS A 341 27.57 -23.38 -46.96
N ALA A 342 28.90 -23.33 -46.85
CA ALA A 342 29.73 -22.21 -47.30
C ALA A 342 29.62 -22.01 -48.83
N ALA A 343 29.58 -20.75 -49.28
CA ALA A 343 29.72 -20.41 -50.68
C ALA A 343 31.21 -20.32 -51.06
N PRO A 344 31.62 -20.81 -52.25
CA PRO A 344 32.95 -20.60 -52.80
C PRO A 344 33.24 -19.11 -52.99
N LYS A 345 34.52 -18.74 -52.92
CA LYS A 345 34.95 -17.38 -53.23
C LYS A 345 34.69 -17.09 -54.71
N GLY A 346 33.96 -16.00 -55.02
CA GLY A 346 33.75 -15.51 -56.39
C GLY A 346 32.41 -15.85 -57.07
N THR A 347 31.51 -16.60 -56.43
CA THR A 347 30.19 -16.91 -56.99
C THR A 347 29.20 -15.75 -56.81
N ARG A 348 28.67 -15.21 -57.92
CA ARG A 348 27.54 -14.26 -57.93
C ARG A 348 26.22 -15.01 -57.86
N HIS A 349 25.30 -14.53 -57.03
CA HIS A 349 23.99 -15.15 -56.84
C HIS A 349 23.03 -14.76 -57.98
N VAL A 350 22.50 -15.74 -58.71
CA VAL A 350 21.37 -15.52 -59.63
C VAL A 350 20.08 -15.71 -58.83
N ALA A 351 19.14 -14.78 -58.97
CA ALA A 351 17.86 -14.82 -58.26
C ALA A 351 17.04 -16.04 -58.71
N GLY A 352 16.57 -16.85 -57.76
CA GLY A 352 15.68 -18.00 -58.04
C GLY A 352 15.99 -19.21 -57.18
N ASP A 353 17.14 -19.87 -57.41
CA ASP A 353 17.37 -21.22 -56.91
C ASP A 353 18.67 -21.36 -56.10
N CYS A 354 18.59 -20.97 -54.83
CA CYS A 354 19.64 -21.26 -53.87
C CYS A 354 19.47 -22.71 -53.37
N CYS A 355 20.13 -23.64 -54.08
CA CYS A 355 20.14 -25.10 -53.91
C CYS A 355 19.01 -25.86 -54.61
N LEU A 356 19.13 -26.05 -55.93
CA LEU A 356 18.55 -27.24 -56.55
C LEU A 356 19.47 -28.43 -56.24
N ASN A 357 19.04 -29.26 -55.28
CA ASN A 357 19.38 -30.68 -55.21
C ASN A 357 20.84 -31.09 -54.97
N GLY A 358 21.60 -30.38 -54.14
CA GLY A 358 22.79 -30.98 -53.52
C GLY A 358 23.96 -31.28 -54.47
N GLU A 359 23.92 -30.86 -55.72
CA GLU A 359 25.05 -30.96 -56.65
C GLU A 359 25.79 -29.63 -56.79
N LEU A 360 27.06 -29.77 -57.17
CA LEU A 360 28.18 -28.86 -56.93
C LEU A 360 27.96 -27.41 -57.42
N PHE A 361 28.62 -26.49 -56.72
CA PHE A 361 28.92 -25.16 -57.22
C PHE A 361 29.65 -25.29 -58.56
N ASP A 362 28.92 -25.10 -59.66
CA ASP A 362 29.53 -25.16 -60.98
C ASP A 362 30.36 -23.90 -61.22
N THR A 363 31.67 -24.08 -61.33
CA THR A 363 32.62 -23.04 -61.70
C THR A 363 32.34 -22.64 -63.14
N MET A 364 31.73 -21.48 -63.38
CA MET A 364 31.67 -20.95 -64.75
C MET A 364 33.10 -20.77 -65.28
N ARG A 365 33.46 -21.58 -66.29
CA ARG A 365 34.62 -21.35 -67.15
C ARG A 365 34.55 -19.94 -67.75
N PRO A 366 35.70 -19.26 -67.94
CA PRO A 366 35.73 -17.98 -68.61
C PRO A 366 35.31 -18.15 -70.08
N GLN A 367 34.38 -17.31 -70.55
CA GLN A 367 34.05 -17.23 -71.97
C GLN A 367 35.23 -16.60 -72.75
N PRO A 368 35.65 -17.18 -73.88
CA PRO A 368 36.64 -16.53 -74.74
C PRO A 368 36.03 -15.29 -75.40
N ARG A 369 36.91 -14.30 -75.63
CA ARG A 369 36.62 -12.94 -76.12
C ARG A 369 35.89 -12.89 -77.44
#